data_AF-A0A969CQG7-F1
#
_entry.id   AF-A0A969CQG7-F1
#
_cell.length_a   1.000
_cell.length_b   1.000
_cell.length_c   1.000
_cell.angle_alpha   90.00
_cell.angle_beta   90.00
_cell.angle_gamma   90.00
#
_symmetry.space_group_name_H-M   'P 1'
#
loop_
_entity.id
_entity.type
_entity.pdbx_description
1 polymer ?
#
loop_
_entity_poly.entity_id
_entity_poly.type
_entity_poly.pdbx_seq_one_letter_code
_entity_poly.pdbx_strand_id
1 'polypeptide(L)'
;MIRPAPLSHPLSQRLHLQVRGMVQGVGFRPFVYTLATELGLGGWVRNNDSGVDIEVEGRSDELTAFVERLERDRPAHSVLSQLETDWLAPCGYDRFEIQASDSDSPAKSAWILPDLAPCPACLSEIFDPHNRRYQYPFTNCTHCGPRYSILTALPYDRPHTTLQSFRMCPDCQKEYDNPRDRRFHAQPNACPVCGPQLELWNPRGQVLASGASAIALIAQATDCLREGQVLALKGLGGFHLMVDARSEAAVQRLRERKHRPTKPLAVMYPTLDAIRQDCCVSPAEANCLTATAAPIVLLQRRSES
;
A
#
# COMPACT_ATOMS: atom_id res chain seq x y z
N MET A 1 32.04 35.34 44.88
CA MET A 1 31.67 34.11 44.14
C MET A 1 30.16 34.10 43.97
N ILE A 2 29.67 34.52 42.80
CA ILE A 2 28.25 34.44 42.46
C ILE A 2 28.11 33.14 41.66
N ARG A 3 27.43 32.13 42.22
CA ARG A 3 27.03 30.95 41.47
C ARG A 3 25.99 31.40 40.42
N PRO A 4 26.14 31.06 39.13
CA PRO A 4 25.06 31.26 38.17
C PRO A 4 23.89 30.36 38.59
N ALA A 5 22.68 30.90 38.54
CA ALA A 5 21.45 30.13 38.64
C ALA A 5 21.42 29.04 37.55
N PRO A 6 20.81 27.87 37.80
CA PRO A 6 20.66 26.85 36.78
C PRO A 6 19.89 27.44 35.61
N LEU A 7 20.44 27.27 34.40
CA LEU A 7 19.80 27.59 33.13
C LEU A 7 18.38 27.02 33.15
N SER A 8 17.39 27.91 33.02
CA SER A 8 16.00 27.55 32.78
C SER A 8 15.94 26.58 31.62
N HIS A 9 15.73 25.29 31.89
CA HIS A 9 15.29 24.39 30.84
C HIS A 9 13.97 24.97 30.30
N PRO A 10 13.84 25.19 28.98
CA PRO A 10 12.53 25.48 28.41
C PRO A 10 11.56 24.43 28.95
N LEU A 11 10.41 24.87 29.44
CA LEU A 11 9.41 24.01 30.08
C LEU A 11 9.05 22.89 29.08
N SER A 12 9.59 21.69 29.31
CA SER A 12 9.21 20.52 28.52
C SER A 12 7.75 20.23 28.80
N GLN A 13 7.00 19.98 27.75
CA GLN A 13 5.60 19.60 27.81
C GLN A 13 5.43 18.27 27.09
N ARG A 14 4.38 17.54 27.46
CA ARG A 14 3.97 16.34 26.74
C ARG A 14 2.62 16.56 26.13
N LEU A 15 2.44 16.07 24.91
CA LEU A 15 1.20 16.16 24.16
C LEU A 15 0.78 14.75 23.78
N HIS A 16 -0.45 14.40 24.13
CA HIS A 16 -1.13 13.21 23.65
C HIS A 16 -2.06 13.61 22.51
N LEU A 17 -1.97 12.92 21.38
CA LEU A 17 -2.76 13.16 20.18
C LEU A 17 -3.52 11.90 19.82
N GLN A 18 -4.83 12.03 19.64
CA GLN A 18 -5.65 10.98 19.06
C GLN A 18 -6.04 11.35 17.65
N VAL A 19 -5.58 10.56 16.69
CA VAL A 19 -5.76 10.81 15.27
C VAL A 19 -6.77 9.81 14.71
N ARG A 20 -7.90 10.31 14.18
CA ARG A 20 -8.94 9.49 13.55
C ARG A 20 -9.05 9.74 12.05
N GLY A 21 -9.52 8.73 11.32
CA GLY A 21 -9.76 8.76 9.87
C GLY A 21 -9.01 7.64 9.12
N MET A 22 -8.67 7.87 7.85
CA MET A 22 -7.84 6.95 7.06
C MET A 22 -6.37 7.18 7.36
N VAL A 23 -5.92 6.74 8.53
CA VAL A 23 -4.55 6.94 9.02
C VAL A 23 -3.78 5.63 9.22
N GLN A 24 -4.43 4.50 8.97
CA GLN A 24 -3.79 3.18 9.04
C GLN A 24 -3.53 2.59 7.66
N GLY A 25 -2.44 1.84 7.53
CA GLY A 25 -1.99 1.28 6.24
C GLY A 25 -1.48 2.31 5.23
N VAL A 26 -1.34 3.58 5.61
CA VAL A 26 -0.88 4.68 4.74
C VAL A 26 0.58 5.09 4.99
N GLY A 27 1.31 4.38 5.85
CA GLY A 27 2.66 4.78 6.28
C GLY A 27 2.67 5.89 7.35
N PHE A 28 1.56 6.08 8.08
CA PHE A 28 1.45 7.15 9.08
C PHE A 28 2.40 6.99 10.27
N ARG A 29 2.54 5.77 10.83
CA ARG A 29 3.51 5.49 11.91
C ARG A 29 4.96 5.84 11.52
N PRO A 30 5.48 5.37 10.36
CA PRO A 30 6.74 5.86 9.78
C PRO A 30 6.88 7.37 9.71
N PHE A 31 5.85 8.03 9.18
CA PHE A 31 5.86 9.49 9.03
C PHE A 31 5.98 10.19 10.38
N VAL A 32 5.16 9.80 11.36
CA VAL A 32 5.19 10.35 12.72
C VAL A 32 6.56 10.12 13.38
N TYR A 33 7.12 8.92 13.26
CA TYR A 33 8.44 8.60 13.78
C TYR A 33 9.53 9.51 13.18
N THR A 34 9.55 9.65 11.86
CA THR A 34 10.53 10.50 11.17
C THR A 34 10.37 11.96 11.57
N LEU A 35 9.12 12.46 11.61
CA LEU A 35 8.81 13.84 12.01
C LEU A 35 9.27 14.14 13.44
N ALA A 36 8.96 13.25 14.39
CA ALA A 36 9.38 13.41 15.78
C ALA A 36 10.91 13.39 15.91
N THR A 37 11.57 12.47 15.21
CA THR A 37 13.04 12.35 15.22
C THR A 37 13.72 13.59 14.62
N GLU A 38 13.19 14.15 13.53
CA GLU A 38 13.71 15.38 12.91
C GLU A 38 13.60 16.60 13.83
N LEU A 39 12.56 16.64 14.66
CA LEU A 39 12.32 17.72 15.62
C LEU A 39 13.00 17.45 16.98
N GLY A 40 13.70 16.32 17.15
CA GLY A 40 14.37 15.97 18.40
C GLY A 40 13.42 15.63 19.56
N LEU A 41 12.18 15.23 19.26
CA LEU A 41 11.14 14.91 20.24
C LEU A 41 11.26 13.47 20.76
N GLY A 42 10.95 13.27 22.04
CA GLY A 42 10.76 11.95 22.65
C GLY A 42 9.30 11.52 22.61
N GLY A 43 9.00 10.23 22.68
CA GLY A 43 7.62 9.73 22.78
C GLY A 43 7.36 8.44 21.99
N TRP A 44 6.14 8.28 21.52
CA TRP A 44 5.75 7.10 20.77
C TRP A 44 4.55 7.30 19.85
N VAL A 45 4.38 6.36 18.91
CA VAL A 45 3.19 6.22 18.07
C VAL A 45 2.74 4.77 18.00
N ARG A 46 1.42 4.52 18.05
CA ARG A 46 0.83 3.19 17.89
C ARG A 46 -0.50 3.25 17.13
N ASN A 47 -0.86 2.16 16.45
CA ASN A 47 -2.23 2.03 15.96
C ASN A 47 -3.14 1.50 17.07
N ASN A 48 -4.41 1.87 17.04
CA ASN A 48 -5.46 1.25 17.84
C ASN A 48 -6.71 0.95 16.97
N ASP A 49 -7.82 0.48 17.54
CA ASP A 49 -9.03 0.19 16.73
C ASP A 49 -9.75 1.43 16.16
N SER A 50 -9.42 2.62 16.66
CA SER A 50 -10.05 3.89 16.29
C SER A 50 -9.20 4.77 15.36
N GLY A 51 -7.90 4.50 15.24
CA GLY A 51 -6.97 5.34 14.48
C GLY A 51 -5.53 5.17 14.94
N VAL A 52 -4.87 6.29 15.26
CA VAL A 52 -3.47 6.34 15.71
C VAL A 52 -3.39 7.18 16.98
N ASP A 53 -2.75 6.64 18.01
CA ASP A 53 -2.37 7.39 19.21
C ASP A 53 -0.91 7.81 19.10
N ILE A 54 -0.61 9.04 19.53
CA ILE A 54 0.73 9.60 19.56
C ILE A 54 0.93 10.25 20.93
N GLU A 55 2.05 9.99 21.59
CA GLU A 55 2.58 10.87 22.63
C GLU A 55 3.89 11.47 22.15
N VAL A 56 4.04 12.78 22.25
CA VAL A 56 5.29 13.51 21.98
C VAL A 56 5.61 14.40 23.16
N GLU A 57 6.89 14.46 23.53
CA GLU A 57 7.41 15.29 24.60
C GLU A 57 8.61 16.10 24.09
N GLY A 58 8.64 17.38 24.45
CA GLY A 58 9.69 18.31 24.05
C GLY A 58 9.32 19.74 24.41
N ARG A 59 10.02 20.71 23.80
CA ARG A 59 9.75 22.12 24.05
C ARG A 59 8.44 22.55 23.38
N SER A 60 7.76 23.54 23.95
CA SER A 60 6.49 24.04 23.42
C SER A 60 6.56 24.45 21.93
N ASP A 61 7.66 25.08 21.50
CA ASP A 61 7.89 25.49 20.11
C ASP A 61 8.04 24.28 19.16
N GLU A 62 8.73 23.23 19.60
CA GLU A 62 8.91 21.98 18.83
C GLU A 62 7.59 21.20 18.72
N LEU A 63 6.79 21.18 19.79
CA LEU A 63 5.48 20.51 19.81
C LEU A 63 4.45 21.22 18.92
N THR A 64 4.44 22.55 18.91
CA THR A 64 3.61 23.32 17.97
C THR A 64 4.03 23.02 16.53
N ALA A 65 5.33 23.05 16.22
CA ALA A 65 5.84 22.69 14.91
C ALA A 65 5.49 21.25 14.51
N PHE A 66 5.51 20.31 15.46
CA PHE A 66 5.11 18.92 15.23
C PHE A 66 3.65 18.82 14.78
N VAL A 67 2.72 19.47 15.48
CA VAL A 67 1.28 19.43 15.13
C VAL A 67 1.02 20.07 13.77
N GLU A 68 1.62 21.23 13.49
CA GLU A 68 1.48 21.91 12.19
C GLU A 68 1.99 21.02 11.03
N ARG A 69 3.16 20.39 11.21
CA ARG A 69 3.73 19.48 10.22
C ARG A 69 2.95 18.18 10.11
N LEU A 70 2.38 17.67 11.20
CA LEU A 70 1.54 16.48 11.19
C LEU A 70 0.32 16.68 10.27
N GLU A 71 -0.31 17.85 10.31
CA GLU A 71 -1.47 18.15 9.46
C GLU A 71 -1.09 18.43 8.00
N ARG A 72 0.02 19.17 7.79
CA ARG A 72 0.47 19.63 6.47
C ARG A 72 1.20 18.56 5.66
N ASP A 73 2.13 17.85 6.28
CA ASP A 73 3.11 16.98 5.61
C ASP A 73 2.71 15.49 5.62
N ARG A 74 1.52 15.17 6.14
CA ARG A 74 1.01 13.80 6.25
C ARG A 74 1.02 13.02 4.93
N PRO A 75 1.11 11.67 4.98
CA PRO A 75 1.11 10.84 3.78
C PRO A 75 -0.07 11.15 2.85
N ALA A 76 0.19 11.15 1.54
CA ALA A 76 -0.76 11.61 0.52
C ALA A 76 -2.12 10.88 0.53
N HIS A 77 -2.13 9.60 0.94
CA HIS A 77 -3.36 8.80 1.01
C HIS A 77 -4.03 8.84 2.39
N SER A 78 -3.46 9.59 3.34
CA SER A 78 -4.09 9.75 4.64
C SER A 78 -5.29 10.70 4.54
N VAL A 79 -6.30 10.49 5.37
CA VAL A 79 -7.41 11.44 5.57
C VAL A 79 -7.61 11.60 7.07
N LEU A 80 -7.29 12.78 7.59
CA LEU A 80 -7.61 13.17 8.96
C LEU A 80 -9.09 13.56 9.02
N SER A 81 -9.88 12.84 9.82
CA SER A 81 -11.26 13.25 10.12
C SER A 81 -11.35 14.02 11.44
N GLN A 82 -10.48 13.68 12.39
CA GLN A 82 -10.44 14.30 13.71
C GLN A 82 -9.04 14.21 14.29
N LEU A 83 -8.64 15.27 15.01
CA LEU A 83 -7.41 15.35 15.78
C LEU A 83 -7.77 15.89 17.17
N GLU A 84 -7.68 15.06 18.20
CA GLU A 84 -7.85 15.49 19.59
C GLU A 84 -6.47 15.64 20.22
N THR A 85 -6.29 16.67 21.04
CA THR A 85 -4.98 17.04 21.61
C THR A 85 -5.10 17.32 23.10
N ASP A 86 -4.34 16.59 23.92
CA ASP A 86 -4.32 16.75 25.37
C ASP A 86 -2.91 17.05 25.86
N TRP A 87 -2.77 18.12 26.64
CA TRP A 87 -1.50 18.49 27.27
C TRP A 87 -1.33 17.73 28.58
N LEU A 88 -0.18 17.08 28.73
CA LEU A 88 0.20 16.26 29.87
C LEU A 88 1.48 16.78 30.52
N ALA A 89 1.68 16.38 31.78
CA ALA A 89 2.96 16.60 32.45
C ALA A 89 4.07 15.79 31.74
N PRO A 90 5.27 16.36 31.58
CA PRO A 90 6.42 15.65 31.03
C PRO A 90 6.76 14.43 31.89
N CYS A 91 7.20 13.36 31.24
CA CYS A 91 7.59 12.09 31.85
C CYS A 91 9.02 11.67 31.51
N GLY A 92 9.75 12.45 30.71
CA GLY A 92 11.17 12.25 30.42
C GLY A 92 11.43 11.25 29.30
N TYR A 93 10.69 11.32 28.20
CA TYR A 93 11.01 10.49 27.04
C TYR A 93 12.33 10.92 26.38
N ASP A 94 13.31 10.01 26.32
CA ASP A 94 14.63 10.28 25.72
C ASP A 94 14.69 9.98 24.20
N ARG A 95 13.70 9.26 23.67
CA ARG A 95 13.64 8.85 22.26
C ARG A 95 12.20 8.65 21.80
N PHE A 96 12.00 8.64 20.49
CA PHE A 96 10.71 8.35 19.87
C PHE A 96 10.65 6.90 19.37
N GLU A 97 9.54 6.18 19.60
CA GLU A 97 9.39 4.78 19.20
C GLU A 97 8.06 4.48 18.49
N ILE A 98 8.06 3.51 17.57
CA ILE A 98 6.82 2.93 17.06
C ILE A 98 6.47 1.73 17.96
N GLN A 99 5.43 1.88 18.77
CA GLN A 99 4.98 0.84 19.70
C GLN A 99 4.07 -0.19 19.02
N ALA A 100 3.92 -1.35 19.67
CA ALA A 100 2.96 -2.36 19.27
C ALA A 100 1.53 -1.80 19.32
N SER A 101 0.71 -2.24 18.37
CA SER A 101 -0.67 -1.76 18.28
C SER A 101 -1.52 -2.29 19.43
N ASP A 102 -2.51 -1.49 19.83
CA ASP A 102 -3.42 -1.75 20.93
C ASP A 102 -4.79 -2.17 20.39
N SER A 103 -5.39 -3.24 20.94
CA SER A 103 -6.68 -3.79 20.50
C SER A 103 -7.79 -3.64 21.55
N ASP A 104 -7.55 -2.85 22.59
CA ASP A 104 -8.44 -2.73 23.75
C ASP A 104 -9.56 -1.68 23.57
N SER A 105 -9.74 -1.14 22.36
CA SER A 105 -10.73 -0.10 22.09
C SER A 105 -12.11 -0.68 21.76
N PRO A 106 -13.17 -0.38 22.53
CA PRO A 106 -14.49 -0.97 22.35
C PRO A 106 -15.19 -0.54 21.04
N ALA A 107 -14.73 0.52 20.38
CA ALA A 107 -15.27 1.03 19.13
C ALA A 107 -14.26 0.92 17.98
N LYS A 108 -14.49 -0.03 17.08
CA LYS A 108 -13.76 -0.16 15.81
C LYS A 108 -14.24 0.91 14.85
N SER A 109 -13.53 2.03 14.77
CA SER A 109 -13.93 3.19 13.96
C SER A 109 -12.87 3.64 12.96
N ALA A 110 -11.69 3.02 12.94
CA ALA A 110 -10.64 3.36 11.98
C ALA A 110 -11.10 3.08 10.54
N TRP A 111 -10.88 4.05 9.65
CA TRP A 111 -11.24 3.91 8.24
C TRP A 111 -10.13 3.13 7.52
N ILE A 112 -10.53 2.10 6.78
CA ILE A 112 -9.60 1.23 6.07
C ILE A 112 -9.33 1.81 4.69
N LEU A 113 -8.06 1.95 4.33
CA LEU A 113 -7.66 2.40 3.00
C LEU A 113 -8.03 1.35 1.93
N PRO A 114 -8.56 1.76 0.77
CA PRO A 114 -8.73 0.84 -0.36
C PRO A 114 -7.37 0.32 -0.88
N ASP A 115 -7.43 -0.72 -1.70
CA ASP A 115 -6.24 -1.21 -2.41
C ASP A 115 -5.71 -0.17 -3.40
N LEU A 116 -4.38 -0.08 -3.53
CA LEU A 116 -3.72 0.91 -4.37
C LEU A 116 -2.85 0.22 -5.44
N ALA A 117 -2.92 0.73 -6.67
CA ALA A 117 -2.06 0.29 -7.77
C ALA A 117 -0.57 0.49 -7.43
N PRO A 118 0.34 -0.34 -7.99
CA PRO A 118 1.77 -0.21 -7.74
C PRO A 118 2.29 1.20 -8.08
N CYS A 119 3.03 1.80 -7.14
CA CYS A 119 3.64 3.11 -7.37
C CYS A 119 4.81 3.03 -8.37
N PRO A 120 5.19 4.14 -9.02
CA PRO A 120 6.27 4.16 -10.01
C PRO A 120 7.61 3.58 -9.50
N ALA A 121 7.95 3.83 -8.24
CA ALA A 121 9.17 3.28 -7.64
C ALA A 121 9.12 1.75 -7.50
N CYS A 122 7.99 1.17 -7.08
CA CYS A 122 7.83 -0.29 -7.05
C CYS A 122 7.86 -0.90 -8.46
N LEU A 123 7.27 -0.21 -9.45
CA LEU A 123 7.32 -0.65 -10.85
C LEU A 123 8.76 -0.63 -11.38
N SER A 124 9.53 0.41 -11.08
CA SER A 124 10.95 0.47 -11.47
C SER A 124 11.75 -0.70 -10.87
N GLU A 125 11.52 -1.04 -9.60
CA GLU A 125 12.24 -2.13 -8.92
C GLU A 125 11.99 -3.51 -9.56
N ILE A 126 10.76 -3.80 -10.02
CA ILE A 126 10.46 -5.12 -10.64
C ILE A 126 11.04 -5.25 -12.03
N PHE A 127 11.39 -4.15 -12.69
CA PHE A 127 12.03 -4.15 -14.01
C PHE A 127 13.55 -3.96 -13.94
N ASP A 128 14.13 -3.71 -12.76
CA ASP A 128 15.56 -3.57 -12.55
C ASP A 128 16.22 -4.93 -12.26
N PRO A 129 17.09 -5.46 -13.16
CA PRO A 129 17.77 -6.75 -12.97
C PRO A 129 18.69 -6.82 -11.75
N HIS A 130 19.14 -5.67 -11.23
CA HIS A 130 20.00 -5.62 -10.04
C HIS A 130 19.18 -5.56 -8.74
N ASN A 131 17.87 -5.38 -8.83
CA ASN A 131 17.02 -5.35 -7.65
C ASN A 131 16.69 -6.77 -7.18
N ARG A 132 16.71 -7.00 -5.87
CA ARG A 132 16.32 -8.28 -5.27
C ARG A 132 14.86 -8.68 -5.54
N ARG A 133 14.02 -7.72 -5.93
CA ARG A 133 12.61 -7.91 -6.32
C ARG A 133 12.42 -7.90 -7.84
N TYR A 134 13.47 -8.05 -8.62
CA TYR A 134 13.37 -8.19 -10.08
C TYR A 134 12.33 -9.26 -10.44
N GLN A 135 11.34 -8.87 -11.24
CA GLN A 135 10.22 -9.68 -11.70
C GLN A 135 9.36 -10.30 -10.59
N TYR A 136 9.41 -9.76 -9.36
CA TYR A 136 8.60 -10.25 -8.24
C TYR A 136 7.17 -9.67 -8.31
N PRO A 137 6.13 -10.51 -8.50
CA PRO A 137 4.78 -10.03 -8.86
C PRO A 137 3.99 -9.44 -7.68
N PHE A 138 4.45 -9.62 -6.44
CA PHE A 138 3.76 -9.14 -5.24
C PHE A 138 4.51 -7.97 -4.56
N THR A 139 5.36 -7.26 -5.30
CA THR A 139 6.06 -6.09 -4.75
C THR A 139 5.06 -5.02 -4.28
N ASN A 140 5.34 -4.40 -3.14
CA ASN A 140 4.59 -3.26 -2.62
C ASN A 140 5.47 -2.45 -1.64
N CYS A 141 4.96 -1.31 -1.19
CA CYS A 141 5.56 -0.48 -0.14
C CYS A 141 4.45 0.18 0.71
N THR A 142 4.82 1.08 1.61
CA THR A 142 3.85 1.85 2.42
C THR A 142 2.89 2.70 1.60
N HIS A 143 3.27 3.10 0.38
CA HIS A 143 2.48 3.96 -0.52
C HIS A 143 1.59 3.21 -1.52
N CYS A 144 1.73 1.89 -1.68
CA CYS A 144 0.96 1.15 -2.68
C CYS A 144 0.68 -0.31 -2.30
N GLY A 145 -0.10 -1.00 -3.14
CA GLY A 145 -0.39 -2.42 -2.99
C GLY A 145 -1.67 -2.69 -2.19
N PRO A 146 -1.91 -3.96 -1.82
CA PRO A 146 -3.15 -4.34 -1.16
C PRO A 146 -3.25 -3.79 0.26
N ARG A 147 -4.48 -3.46 0.64
CA ARG A 147 -4.88 -2.94 1.96
C ARG A 147 -6.16 -3.66 2.38
N TYR A 148 -7.32 -3.14 2.01
CA TYR A 148 -8.62 -3.71 2.34
C TYR A 148 -8.71 -5.20 1.97
N SER A 149 -8.27 -5.58 0.77
CA SER A 149 -8.37 -6.97 0.27
C SER A 149 -7.61 -8.01 1.09
N ILE A 150 -6.63 -7.60 1.88
CA ILE A 150 -5.79 -8.50 2.68
C ILE A 150 -6.01 -8.36 4.18
N LEU A 151 -6.82 -7.40 4.63
CA LEU A 151 -7.03 -7.14 6.04
C LEU A 151 -8.01 -8.17 6.63
N THR A 152 -7.66 -8.75 7.78
CA THR A 152 -8.53 -9.70 8.51
C THR A 152 -9.07 -9.09 9.80
N ALA A 153 -8.35 -8.16 10.42
CA ALA A 153 -8.78 -7.41 11.60
C ALA A 153 -8.06 -6.05 11.69
N LEU A 154 -8.56 -5.19 12.59
CA LEU A 154 -7.84 -4.02 13.07
C LEU A 154 -7.21 -4.35 14.43
N PRO A 155 -6.12 -3.66 14.83
CA PRO A 155 -5.39 -2.61 14.08
C PRO A 155 -4.62 -3.14 12.86
N TYR A 156 -4.32 -2.26 11.88
CA TYR A 156 -3.59 -2.62 10.65
C TYR A 156 -2.13 -2.99 10.95
N ASP A 157 -1.91 -4.28 11.16
CA ASP A 157 -0.60 -4.91 11.32
C ASP A 157 -0.55 -6.25 10.60
N ARG A 158 0.66 -6.71 10.28
CA ARG A 158 0.88 -7.96 9.54
C ARG A 158 0.13 -9.17 10.12
N PRO A 159 0.09 -9.41 11.45
CA PRO A 159 -0.67 -10.52 12.04
C PRO A 159 -2.18 -10.43 11.79
N HIS A 160 -2.69 -9.25 11.45
CA HIS A 160 -4.10 -9.02 11.11
C HIS A 160 -4.29 -8.89 9.59
N THR A 161 -3.42 -9.52 8.80
CA THR A 161 -3.55 -9.60 7.35
C THR A 161 -3.41 -11.04 6.87
N THR A 162 -3.82 -11.30 5.62
CA THR A 162 -3.55 -12.58 4.94
C THR A 162 -2.06 -12.89 4.79
N LEU A 163 -1.17 -11.91 5.03
CA LEU A 163 0.28 -12.13 5.07
C LEU A 163 0.81 -12.66 6.41
N GLN A 164 -0.05 -12.88 7.42
CA GLN A 164 0.35 -13.41 8.73
C GLN A 164 1.15 -14.72 8.64
N SER A 165 0.85 -15.57 7.65
CA SER A 165 1.50 -16.86 7.44
C SER A 165 2.88 -16.75 6.76
N PHE A 166 3.20 -15.58 6.21
CA PHE A 166 4.46 -15.33 5.50
C PHE A 166 5.43 -14.62 6.44
N ARG A 167 6.33 -15.35 7.10
CA ARG A 167 7.32 -14.74 7.99
C ARG A 167 8.38 -13.99 7.18
N MET A 168 8.63 -12.71 7.48
CA MET A 168 9.66 -11.94 6.77
C MET A 168 11.06 -12.59 6.90
N CYS A 169 11.80 -12.65 5.79
CA CYS A 169 13.21 -13.02 5.82
C CYS A 169 14.06 -11.90 6.45
N PRO A 170 15.33 -12.16 6.83
CA PRO A 170 16.20 -11.15 7.44
C PRO A 170 16.32 -9.86 6.62
N ASP A 171 16.37 -9.97 5.29
CA ASP A 171 16.49 -8.79 4.41
C ASP A 171 15.20 -7.97 4.31
N CYS A 172 14.03 -8.60 4.41
CA CYS A 172 12.75 -7.89 4.50
C CYS A 172 12.58 -7.25 5.89
N GLN A 173 13.02 -7.93 6.94
CA GLN A 173 12.98 -7.42 8.30
C GLN A 173 13.89 -6.17 8.44
N LYS A 174 15.10 -6.22 7.87
CA LYS A 174 16.02 -5.07 7.85
C LYS A 174 15.42 -3.83 7.20
N GLU A 175 14.69 -3.98 6.10
CA GLU A 175 13.98 -2.85 5.47
C GLU A 175 12.80 -2.38 6.33
N TYR A 176 12.06 -3.32 6.94
CA TYR A 176 10.90 -3.01 7.77
C TYR A 176 11.30 -2.20 9.01
N ASP A 177 12.47 -2.47 9.59
CA ASP A 177 12.98 -1.81 10.80
C ASP A 177 13.82 -0.54 10.50
N ASN A 178 14.18 -0.28 9.24
CA ASN A 178 15.05 0.84 8.87
C ASN A 178 14.24 2.10 8.52
N PRO A 179 14.30 3.20 9.31
CA PRO A 179 13.54 4.42 9.04
C PRO A 179 13.88 5.12 7.72
N ARG A 180 15.05 4.84 7.15
CA ARG A 180 15.49 5.39 5.85
C ARG A 180 15.00 4.57 4.66
N ASP A 181 14.43 3.39 4.90
CA ASP A 181 13.90 2.55 3.84
C ASP A 181 12.44 2.91 3.56
N ARG A 182 12.06 2.90 2.27
CA ARG A 182 10.68 3.14 1.85
C ARG A 182 9.69 2.08 2.31
N ARG A 183 10.20 0.93 2.80
CA ARG A 183 9.43 -0.17 3.36
C ARG A 183 9.43 -0.18 4.88
N PHE A 184 9.92 0.87 5.53
CA PHE A 184 9.80 1.07 6.97
C PHE A 184 8.35 0.89 7.42
N HIS A 185 8.10 -0.09 8.30
CA HIS A 185 6.76 -0.54 8.72
C HIS A 185 5.74 -0.86 7.60
N ALA A 186 6.21 -1.25 6.40
CA ALA A 186 5.32 -1.80 5.38
C ALA A 186 4.82 -3.19 5.79
N GLN A 187 3.61 -3.24 6.37
CA GLN A 187 2.98 -4.49 6.84
C GLN A 187 2.94 -5.62 5.79
N PRO A 188 2.63 -5.35 4.50
CA PRO A 188 2.63 -6.38 3.47
C PRO A 188 4.00 -6.59 2.79
N ASN A 189 5.12 -6.14 3.40
CA ASN A 189 6.45 -6.32 2.81
C ASN A 189 6.76 -7.81 2.61
N ALA A 190 7.30 -8.11 1.43
CA ALA A 190 7.69 -9.45 1.03
C ALA A 190 8.72 -9.39 -0.12
N CYS A 191 9.31 -10.54 -0.41
CA CYS A 191 10.23 -10.76 -1.53
C CYS A 191 10.09 -12.21 -2.04
N PRO A 192 10.79 -12.60 -3.12
CA PRO A 192 10.74 -13.97 -3.64
C PRO A 192 11.10 -15.07 -2.62
N VAL A 193 11.80 -14.75 -1.52
CA VAL A 193 12.19 -15.74 -0.49
C VAL A 193 11.09 -15.99 0.52
N CYS A 194 10.43 -14.93 1.01
CA CYS A 194 9.50 -15.02 2.14
C CYS A 194 8.04 -14.74 1.78
N GLY A 195 7.77 -14.37 0.53
CA GLY A 195 6.47 -13.95 0.07
C GLY A 195 5.67 -15.01 -0.65
N PRO A 196 4.44 -14.66 -1.07
CA PRO A 196 3.62 -15.50 -1.94
C PRO A 196 4.30 -15.78 -3.28
N GLN A 197 3.94 -16.93 -3.87
CA GLN A 197 4.44 -17.40 -5.16
C GLN A 197 3.28 -17.56 -6.14
N LEU A 198 3.60 -17.50 -7.44
CA LEU A 198 2.65 -17.84 -8.49
C LEU A 198 2.62 -19.34 -8.72
N GLU A 199 1.46 -19.81 -9.18
CA GLU A 199 1.27 -21.16 -9.70
C GLU A 199 0.45 -21.08 -10.97
N LEU A 200 0.75 -21.94 -11.94
CA LEU A 200 -0.04 -22.09 -13.16
C LEU A 200 -0.82 -23.42 -13.09
N TRP A 201 -2.11 -23.36 -13.36
CA TRP A 201 -3.03 -24.47 -13.22
C TRP A 201 -3.67 -24.80 -14.58
N ASN A 202 -3.88 -26.10 -14.84
CA ASN A 202 -4.63 -26.54 -16.00
C ASN A 202 -6.15 -26.56 -15.75
N PRO A 203 -6.98 -26.73 -16.79
CA PRO A 203 -8.44 -26.80 -16.64
C PRO A 203 -8.95 -27.97 -15.79
N ARG A 204 -8.12 -28.97 -15.49
CA ARG A 204 -8.44 -30.12 -14.62
C ARG A 204 -8.10 -29.86 -13.16
N GLY A 205 -7.63 -28.66 -12.81
CA GLY A 205 -7.24 -28.30 -11.45
C GLY A 205 -5.90 -28.87 -11.02
N GLN A 206 -5.02 -29.20 -11.97
CA GLN A 206 -3.67 -29.69 -11.68
C GLN A 206 -2.66 -28.56 -11.88
N VAL A 207 -1.69 -28.46 -10.98
CA VAL A 207 -0.57 -27.52 -11.09
C VAL A 207 0.34 -27.96 -12.24
N LEU A 208 0.44 -27.13 -13.27
CA LEU A 208 1.36 -27.32 -14.40
C LEU A 208 2.78 -26.91 -14.02
N ALA A 209 2.89 -25.83 -13.24
CA ALA A 209 4.17 -25.34 -12.77
C ALA A 209 4.00 -24.57 -11.45
N SER A 210 4.86 -24.89 -10.49
CA SER A 210 5.06 -24.20 -9.22
C SER A 210 6.55 -24.13 -8.92
N GLY A 211 7.00 -23.11 -8.19
CA GLY A 211 8.41 -22.94 -7.82
C GLY A 211 9.36 -22.56 -8.98
N ALA A 212 8.87 -22.47 -10.23
CA ALA A 212 9.57 -21.81 -11.32
C ALA A 212 9.66 -20.29 -11.07
N SER A 213 10.57 -19.60 -11.75
CA SER A 213 10.61 -18.14 -11.70
C SER A 213 9.26 -17.57 -12.13
N ALA A 214 8.77 -16.55 -11.43
CA ALA A 214 7.47 -15.94 -11.72
C ALA A 214 7.33 -15.55 -13.20
N ILE A 215 8.42 -15.10 -13.83
CA ILE A 215 8.42 -14.73 -15.25
C ILE A 215 8.18 -15.91 -16.19
N ALA A 216 8.68 -17.11 -15.87
CA ALA A 216 8.46 -18.29 -16.70
C ALA A 216 6.98 -18.71 -16.67
N LEU A 217 6.35 -18.61 -15.50
CA LEU A 217 4.91 -18.86 -15.35
C LEU A 217 4.09 -17.82 -16.12
N ILE A 218 4.46 -16.55 -16.03
CA ILE A 218 3.81 -15.46 -16.78
C ILE A 218 3.97 -15.65 -18.29
N ALA A 219 5.14 -16.09 -18.75
CA ALA A 219 5.39 -16.37 -20.17
C ALA A 219 4.47 -17.48 -20.68
N GLN A 220 4.38 -18.61 -19.97
CA GLN A 220 3.47 -19.71 -20.33
C GLN A 220 2.01 -19.26 -20.33
N ALA A 221 1.58 -18.51 -19.31
CA ALA A 221 0.23 -17.95 -19.26
C ALA A 221 -0.05 -16.99 -20.43
N THR A 222 0.96 -16.24 -20.87
CA THR A 222 0.87 -15.33 -22.02
C THR A 222 0.76 -16.12 -23.33
N ASP A 223 1.48 -17.23 -23.47
CA ASP A 223 1.38 -18.08 -24.65
C ASP A 223 -0.02 -18.71 -24.77
N CYS A 224 -0.63 -19.14 -23.66
CA CYS A 224 -2.03 -19.56 -23.65
C CYS A 224 -2.98 -18.45 -24.18
N LEU A 225 -2.76 -17.19 -23.79
CA LEU A 225 -3.57 -16.07 -24.29
C LEU A 225 -3.35 -15.85 -25.80
N ARG A 226 -2.11 -15.95 -26.29
CA ARG A 226 -1.77 -15.84 -27.72
C ARG A 226 -2.38 -16.96 -28.57
N GLU A 227 -2.50 -18.15 -28.00
CA GLU A 227 -3.20 -19.29 -28.60
C GLU A 227 -4.74 -19.16 -28.56
N GLY A 228 -5.27 -18.04 -28.02
CA GLY A 228 -6.70 -17.78 -27.93
C GLY A 228 -7.41 -18.55 -26.81
N GLN A 229 -6.67 -19.09 -25.84
CA GLN A 229 -7.25 -19.72 -24.66
C GLN A 229 -7.79 -18.67 -23.68
N VAL A 230 -8.66 -19.11 -22.75
CA VAL A 230 -9.19 -18.27 -21.67
C VAL A 230 -8.38 -18.53 -20.41
N LEU A 231 -7.71 -17.50 -19.90
CA LEU A 231 -6.91 -17.56 -18.68
C LEU A 231 -7.72 -17.03 -17.49
N ALA A 232 -7.70 -17.75 -16.37
CA ALA A 232 -8.19 -17.23 -15.09
C ALA A 232 -7.01 -16.67 -14.28
N LEU A 233 -7.01 -15.37 -13.99
CA LEU A 233 -5.97 -14.69 -13.21
C LEU A 233 -6.52 -14.28 -11.84
N LYS A 234 -5.88 -14.71 -10.76
CA LYS A 234 -6.18 -14.23 -9.40
C LYS A 234 -5.61 -12.82 -9.22
N GLY A 235 -6.49 -11.82 -9.19
CA GLY A 235 -6.15 -10.45 -8.78
C GLY A 235 -6.34 -10.25 -7.27
N LEU A 236 -6.31 -8.99 -6.82
CA LEU A 236 -6.50 -8.63 -5.40
C LEU A 236 -7.92 -8.93 -4.91
N GLY A 237 -8.94 -8.45 -5.63
CA GLY A 237 -10.35 -8.59 -5.25
C GLY A 237 -11.04 -9.85 -5.76
N GLY A 238 -10.31 -10.78 -6.40
CA GLY A 238 -10.89 -12.01 -6.96
C GLY A 238 -10.28 -12.41 -8.30
N PHE A 239 -10.95 -13.33 -8.99
CA PHE A 239 -10.48 -13.85 -10.28
C PHE A 239 -11.03 -13.06 -11.47
N HIS A 240 -10.16 -12.81 -12.45
CA HIS A 240 -10.50 -12.27 -13.76
C HIS A 240 -10.37 -13.36 -14.82
N LEU A 241 -11.25 -13.32 -15.82
CA LEU A 241 -11.12 -14.12 -17.04
C LEU A 241 -10.54 -13.23 -18.13
N MET A 242 -9.41 -13.64 -18.70
CA MET A 242 -8.64 -12.89 -19.67
C MET A 242 -8.54 -13.66 -20.98
N VAL A 243 -8.58 -12.92 -22.08
CA VAL A 243 -8.35 -13.37 -23.47
C VAL A 243 -7.62 -12.25 -24.20
N ASP A 244 -6.96 -12.55 -25.32
CA ASP A 244 -6.47 -11.49 -26.21
C ASP A 244 -7.66 -10.75 -26.82
N ALA A 245 -7.79 -9.45 -26.51
CA ALA A 245 -8.88 -8.60 -26.97
C ALA A 245 -8.86 -8.36 -28.49
N ARG A 246 -7.73 -8.63 -29.16
CA ARG A 246 -7.57 -8.51 -30.61
C ARG A 246 -8.04 -9.76 -31.37
N SER A 247 -8.30 -10.87 -30.66
CA SER A 247 -8.75 -12.12 -31.25
C SER A 247 -10.26 -12.27 -31.10
N GLU A 248 -11.01 -12.05 -32.18
CA GLU A 248 -12.46 -12.21 -32.20
C GLU A 248 -12.89 -13.62 -31.75
N ALA A 249 -12.18 -14.66 -32.21
CA ALA A 249 -12.42 -16.04 -31.82
C ALA A 249 -12.25 -16.28 -30.31
N ALA A 250 -11.23 -15.68 -29.69
CA ALA A 250 -11.00 -15.81 -28.25
C ALA A 250 -12.07 -15.06 -27.42
N VAL A 251 -12.44 -13.86 -27.87
CA VAL A 251 -13.52 -13.06 -27.26
C VAL A 251 -14.85 -13.80 -27.34
N GLN A 252 -15.19 -14.36 -28.50
CA GLN A 252 -16.42 -15.12 -28.70
C GLN A 252 -16.48 -16.37 -27.81
N ARG A 253 -15.37 -17.11 -27.73
CA ARG A 253 -15.22 -18.25 -26.81
C ARG A 253 -15.45 -17.87 -25.34
N LEU A 254 -14.93 -16.71 -24.90
CA LEU A 254 -15.18 -16.21 -23.55
C LEU A 254 -16.66 -15.88 -23.33
N ARG A 255 -17.32 -15.24 -24.30
CA ARG A 255 -18.75 -14.90 -24.23
C ARG A 255 -19.63 -16.13 -24.12
N GLU A 256 -19.37 -17.15 -24.94
CA GLU A 256 -20.08 -18.42 -24.95
C GLU A 256 -19.95 -19.13 -23.60
N ARG A 257 -18.71 -19.32 -23.11
CA ARG A 257 -18.47 -20.01 -21.83
C ARG A 257 -19.03 -19.26 -20.62
N LYS A 258 -19.04 -17.92 -20.66
CA LYS A 258 -19.55 -17.07 -19.57
C LYS A 258 -21.06 -16.78 -19.71
N HIS A 259 -21.71 -17.25 -20.78
CA HIS A 259 -23.11 -16.93 -21.09
C HIS A 259 -23.38 -15.41 -21.07
N ARG A 260 -22.49 -14.63 -21.69
CA ARG A 260 -22.50 -13.15 -21.68
C ARG A 260 -22.46 -12.59 -23.12
N PRO A 261 -23.57 -12.64 -23.87
CA PRO A 261 -23.56 -12.35 -25.30
C PRO A 261 -23.25 -10.88 -25.62
N THR A 262 -23.90 -9.93 -24.95
CA THR A 262 -23.88 -8.52 -25.37
C THR A 262 -23.17 -7.58 -24.40
N LYS A 263 -23.16 -7.89 -23.10
CA LYS A 263 -22.61 -6.97 -22.08
C LYS A 263 -21.15 -6.64 -22.39
N PRO A 264 -20.74 -5.35 -22.41
CA PRO A 264 -19.38 -4.93 -22.72
C PRO A 264 -18.34 -5.64 -21.84
N LEU A 265 -17.17 -5.91 -22.41
CA LEU A 265 -16.01 -6.46 -21.71
C LEU A 265 -14.99 -5.33 -21.52
N ALA A 266 -14.38 -5.25 -20.34
CA ALA A 266 -13.30 -4.30 -20.11
C ALA A 266 -12.02 -4.77 -20.80
N VAL A 267 -11.22 -3.82 -21.29
CA VAL A 267 -9.95 -4.08 -21.98
C VAL A 267 -8.85 -3.41 -21.18
N MET A 268 -7.77 -4.14 -20.89
CA MET A 268 -6.58 -3.61 -20.24
C MET A 268 -5.55 -3.25 -21.30
N TYR A 269 -5.08 -2.00 -21.27
CA TYR A 269 -4.04 -1.51 -22.16
C TYR A 269 -2.69 -1.40 -21.44
N PRO A 270 -1.56 -1.57 -22.14
CA PRO A 270 -0.24 -1.49 -21.52
C PRO A 270 0.15 -0.05 -21.15
N THR A 271 -0.31 0.95 -21.90
CA THR A 271 0.04 2.36 -21.70
C THR A 271 -1.11 3.28 -22.08
N LEU A 272 -1.08 4.51 -21.54
CA LEU A 272 -2.03 5.57 -21.92
C LEU A 272 -1.92 5.93 -23.42
N ASP A 273 -0.73 5.86 -23.99
CA ASP A 273 -0.53 6.14 -25.42
C ASP A 273 -1.15 5.06 -26.30
N ALA A 274 -1.13 3.79 -25.89
CA ALA A 274 -1.86 2.74 -26.58
C ALA A 274 -3.37 2.98 -26.53
N ILE A 275 -3.92 3.44 -25.40
CA ILE A 275 -5.35 3.80 -25.30
C ILE A 275 -5.71 4.92 -26.28
N ARG A 276 -4.84 5.94 -26.41
CA ARG A 276 -5.07 7.10 -27.30
C ARG A 276 -5.08 6.74 -28.78
N GLN A 277 -4.53 5.59 -29.16
CA GLN A 277 -4.61 5.09 -30.54
C GLN A 277 -6.03 4.65 -30.89
N ASP A 278 -6.77 4.09 -29.92
CA ASP A 278 -8.11 3.52 -30.16
C ASP A 278 -9.27 4.39 -29.62
N CYS A 279 -9.00 5.25 -28.64
CA CYS A 279 -10.00 6.06 -27.95
C CYS A 279 -9.65 7.55 -27.93
N CYS A 280 -10.68 8.38 -27.84
CA CYS A 280 -10.55 9.78 -27.45
C CYS A 280 -10.35 9.82 -25.92
N VAL A 281 -9.33 10.55 -25.45
CA VAL A 281 -9.00 10.65 -24.03
C VAL A 281 -8.80 12.10 -23.64
N SER A 282 -9.71 12.62 -22.83
CA SER A 282 -9.62 13.95 -22.21
C SER A 282 -8.59 13.97 -21.06
N PRO A 283 -8.14 15.15 -20.62
CA PRO A 283 -7.25 15.27 -19.46
C PRO A 283 -7.84 14.65 -18.17
N ALA A 284 -9.15 14.81 -17.94
CA ALA A 284 -9.81 14.24 -16.76
C ALA A 284 -9.82 12.70 -16.80
N GLU A 285 -10.10 12.11 -17.96
CA GLU A 285 -10.07 10.65 -18.14
C GLU A 285 -8.65 10.09 -18.02
N ALA A 286 -7.64 10.79 -18.55
CA ALA A 286 -6.24 10.43 -18.38
C ALA A 286 -5.82 10.43 -16.90
N ASN A 287 -6.26 11.42 -16.13
CA ASN A 287 -6.03 11.48 -14.68
C ASN A 287 -6.72 10.32 -13.96
N CYS A 288 -7.96 9.97 -14.33
CA CYS A 288 -8.65 8.81 -13.75
C CYS A 288 -7.93 7.49 -14.06
N LEU A 289 -7.50 7.28 -15.31
CA LEU A 289 -6.80 6.07 -15.75
C LEU A 289 -5.46 5.86 -15.04
N THR A 290 -4.78 6.96 -14.69
CA THR A 290 -3.46 6.94 -14.03
C THR A 290 -3.54 7.12 -12.52
N ALA A 291 -4.74 7.31 -11.97
CA ALA A 291 -4.95 7.38 -10.53
C ALA A 291 -4.56 6.07 -9.84
N THR A 292 -4.15 6.15 -8.58
CA THR A 292 -3.78 4.97 -7.78
C THR A 292 -4.93 4.00 -7.56
N ALA A 293 -6.17 4.45 -7.72
CA ALA A 293 -7.35 3.58 -7.70
C ALA A 293 -7.44 2.65 -8.94
N ALA A 294 -6.75 2.99 -10.03
CA ALA A 294 -6.73 2.26 -11.31
C ALA A 294 -8.11 1.73 -11.76
N PRO A 295 -9.13 2.61 -11.88
CA PRO A 295 -10.49 2.20 -12.23
C PRO A 295 -10.60 1.78 -13.71
N ILE A 296 -11.67 1.04 -14.03
CA ILE A 296 -12.13 0.92 -15.41
C ILE A 296 -12.83 2.23 -15.79
N VAL A 297 -12.33 2.90 -16.83
CA VAL A 297 -12.88 4.17 -17.35
C VAL A 297 -13.57 3.92 -18.68
N LEU A 298 -14.79 4.44 -18.83
CA LEU A 298 -15.49 4.43 -20.11
C LEU A 298 -14.94 5.55 -20.98
N LEU A 299 -14.53 5.21 -22.20
CA LEU A 299 -13.95 6.14 -23.16
C LEU A 299 -14.71 6.06 -24.48
N GLN A 300 -14.75 7.17 -25.21
CA GLN A 300 -15.30 7.19 -26.55
C GLN A 300 -14.29 6.57 -27.53
N ARG A 301 -14.66 5.49 -28.23
CA ARG A 301 -13.85 4.90 -29.31
C ARG A 301 -13.72 5.90 -30.46
N ARG A 302 -12.54 5.96 -31.08
CA ARG A 302 -12.31 6.73 -32.31
C ARG A 302 -13.08 6.11 -33.47
N SER A 303 -13.59 6.95 -34.36
CA SER A 303 -14.41 6.52 -35.51
C SER A 303 -13.63 5.68 -36.55
N GLU A 304 -12.29 5.68 -36.49
CA GLU A 304 -11.39 5.07 -37.49
C GLU A 304 -10.45 3.98 -36.91
N SER A 305 -10.64 3.56 -35.65
CA SER A 305 -9.91 2.43 -35.04
C SER A 305 -10.79 1.20 -34.92
#